data_AF-A0A846V234-F1
#
_entry.id   AF-A0A846V234-F1
#
_cell.length_a   1.000
_cell.length_b   1.000
_cell.length_c   1.000
_cell.angle_alpha   90.00
_cell.angle_beta   90.00
_cell.angle_gamma   90.00
#
_symmetry.space_group_name_H-M   'P 1'
#
loop_
_entity.id
_entity.type
_entity.pdbx_description
1 polymer ?
#
loop_
_entity_poly.entity_id
_entity_poly.type
_entity_poly.pdbx_seq_one_letter_code
_entity_poly.pdbx_strand_id
1 'polypeptide(L)'
;MRDYGKIHTSFWSSETLAGLDTDGRLLAVYLLTSPHTNASGAFRLPEAYACEDLGWSTERLLNSFETLSSANFAKRCAKTKWVWVCKFHEWNKPDNPNIRKAIVKSIEAIPDSVSFKQEIVSAWRVSETVSKPLGNTPSPSPSPSPSQELPALPLDDGSEFATDGLIAELRSAYPKIDVKAELAKMRVWLLANPANRKTRRGVGRFITSWLSRATPTAADAPRPPKRKELS
;
A
#
# COMPACT_ATOMS: atom_id res chain seq x y z
N MET A 1 12.91 -5.02 -1.26
CA MET A 1 12.55 -6.10 -0.32
C MET A 1 11.72 -5.48 0.79
N ARG A 2 10.91 -6.24 1.53
CA ARG A 2 10.16 -5.70 2.67
C ARG A 2 11.06 -5.75 3.90
N ASP A 3 11.25 -4.63 4.59
CA ASP A 3 12.16 -4.56 5.73
C ASP A 3 11.49 -4.92 7.07
N TYR A 4 10.15 -4.83 7.14
CA TYR A 4 9.37 -5.22 8.33
C TYR A 4 7.94 -5.68 7.98
N GLY A 5 7.38 -6.57 8.79
CA GLY A 5 5.96 -6.92 8.81
C GLY A 5 5.20 -6.15 9.90
N LYS A 6 3.91 -5.87 9.66
CA LYS A 6 3.05 -5.21 10.66
C LYS A 6 2.33 -6.28 11.50
N ILE A 7 2.52 -6.24 12.82
CA ILE A 7 1.71 -6.98 13.79
C ILE A 7 1.07 -5.96 14.71
N HIS A 8 -0.27 -5.89 14.72
CA HIS A 8 -1.00 -5.05 15.66
C HIS A 8 -0.92 -5.63 17.07
N THR A 9 -0.87 -4.79 18.09
CA THR A 9 -0.85 -5.24 19.51
C THR A 9 -2.06 -6.08 19.89
N SER A 10 -3.20 -5.89 19.21
CA SER A 10 -4.40 -6.73 19.33
C SER A 10 -4.17 -8.20 18.97
N PHE A 11 -3.03 -8.53 18.35
CA PHE A 11 -2.57 -9.90 18.17
C PHE A 11 -2.58 -10.68 19.49
N TRP A 12 -2.10 -10.06 20.57
CA TRP A 12 -1.96 -10.72 21.88
C TRP A 12 -3.29 -10.88 22.63
N SER A 13 -4.32 -10.11 22.26
CA SER A 13 -5.65 -10.16 22.87
C SER A 13 -6.70 -10.81 21.95
N SER A 14 -6.29 -11.34 20.80
CA SER A 14 -7.18 -11.99 19.85
C SER A 14 -7.60 -13.35 20.38
N GLU A 15 -8.91 -13.60 20.48
CA GLU A 15 -9.47 -14.89 20.93
C GLU A 15 -8.98 -16.05 20.06
N THR A 16 -8.93 -15.86 18.74
CA THR A 16 -8.39 -16.87 17.80
C THR A 16 -6.95 -17.23 18.11
N LEU A 17 -6.11 -16.24 18.42
CA LEU A 17 -4.67 -16.45 18.66
C LEU A 17 -4.37 -16.90 20.10
N ALA A 18 -5.22 -16.53 21.05
CA ALA A 18 -5.12 -16.97 22.44
C ALA A 18 -5.37 -18.48 22.57
N GLY A 19 -6.22 -19.05 21.70
CA GLY A 19 -6.47 -20.49 21.62
C GLY A 19 -5.37 -21.31 20.93
N LEU A 20 -4.37 -20.65 20.34
CA LEU A 20 -3.26 -21.34 19.67
C LEU A 20 -2.15 -21.74 20.65
N ASP A 21 -1.54 -22.88 20.37
CA ASP A 21 -0.30 -23.30 21.00
C ASP A 21 0.88 -22.37 20.62
N THR A 22 2.02 -22.58 21.28
CA THR A 22 3.23 -21.75 21.06
C THR A 22 3.68 -21.82 19.61
N ASP A 23 3.61 -22.99 18.99
CA ASP A 23 4.03 -23.20 17.61
C ASP A 23 3.07 -22.52 16.62
N GLY A 24 1.75 -22.67 16.81
CA GLY A 24 0.76 -21.94 16.03
C GLY A 24 0.97 -20.43 16.11
N ARG A 25 1.21 -19.89 17.32
CA ARG A 25 1.49 -18.45 17.50
C ARG A 25 2.78 -18.02 16.81
N LEU A 26 3.86 -18.80 16.92
CA LEU A 26 5.13 -18.46 16.26
C LEU A 26 5.01 -18.51 14.74
N LEU A 27 4.32 -19.53 14.20
CA LEU A 27 4.05 -19.62 12.77
C LEU A 27 3.16 -18.46 12.30
N ALA A 28 2.16 -18.06 13.08
CA ALA A 28 1.33 -16.90 12.76
C ALA A 28 2.16 -15.60 12.67
N VAL A 29 3.04 -15.37 13.64
CA VAL A 29 3.99 -14.23 13.62
C VAL A 29 4.86 -14.31 12.37
N TYR A 30 5.47 -15.47 12.10
CA TYR A 30 6.31 -15.68 10.93
C TYR A 30 5.56 -15.40 9.62
N LEU A 31 4.34 -15.91 9.43
CA LEU A 31 3.54 -15.64 8.22
C LEU A 31 3.19 -14.15 8.04
N LEU A 32 3.15 -13.36 9.12
CA LEU A 32 2.91 -11.92 9.06
C LEU A 32 4.18 -11.10 8.75
N THR A 33 5.36 -11.64 9.07
CA THR A 33 6.63 -10.89 9.03
C THR A 33 7.70 -11.49 8.13
N SER A 34 7.49 -12.67 7.53
CA SER A 34 8.48 -13.34 6.70
C SER A 34 8.83 -12.52 5.45
N PRO A 35 10.03 -12.71 4.86
CA PRO A 35 10.41 -12.07 3.60
C PRO A 35 9.50 -12.48 2.42
N HIS A 36 8.73 -13.56 2.57
CA HIS A 36 7.80 -14.06 1.56
C HIS A 36 6.44 -13.34 1.60
N THR A 37 6.10 -12.67 2.71
CA THR A 37 4.80 -12.05 2.92
C THR A 37 4.64 -10.78 2.08
N ASN A 38 3.66 -10.77 1.19
CA ASN A 38 3.34 -9.63 0.33
C ASN A 38 2.10 -8.84 0.82
N ALA A 39 1.72 -7.80 0.07
CA ALA A 39 0.62 -6.91 0.44
C ALA A 39 -0.78 -7.55 0.32
N SER A 40 -0.94 -8.66 -0.42
CA SER A 40 -2.22 -9.36 -0.53
C SER A 40 -2.47 -10.33 0.63
N GLY A 41 -1.43 -10.65 1.42
CA GLY A 41 -1.46 -11.70 2.43
C GLY A 41 -1.51 -13.11 1.86
N ALA A 42 -1.37 -13.25 0.53
CA ALA A 42 -1.36 -14.53 -0.17
C ALA A 42 -0.08 -14.64 -1.01
N PHE A 43 0.72 -15.65 -0.72
CA PHE A 43 2.07 -15.79 -1.28
C PHE A 43 2.50 -17.26 -1.34
N ARG A 44 3.52 -17.54 -2.15
CA ARG A 44 4.11 -18.88 -2.25
C ARG A 44 5.19 -19.05 -1.18
N LEU A 45 5.01 -20.06 -0.32
CA LEU A 45 5.93 -20.44 0.75
C LEU A 45 6.17 -21.96 0.71
N PRO A 46 7.21 -22.42 -0.01
CA PRO A 46 7.69 -23.79 0.11
C PRO A 46 8.16 -24.09 1.53
N GLU A 47 7.94 -25.33 1.99
CA GLU A 47 8.24 -25.76 3.35
C GLU A 47 9.70 -25.53 3.73
N ALA A 48 10.62 -25.82 2.79
CA ALA A 48 12.06 -25.67 3.03
C ALA A 48 12.46 -24.28 3.51
N TYR A 49 11.84 -23.20 3.00
CA TYR A 49 12.15 -21.85 3.46
C TYR A 49 11.71 -21.63 4.90
N ALA A 50 10.47 -22.03 5.24
CA ALA A 50 9.95 -21.87 6.59
C ALA A 50 10.67 -22.79 7.60
N CYS A 51 11.02 -24.01 7.20
CA CYS A 51 11.78 -24.94 8.03
C CYS A 51 13.18 -24.39 8.33
N GLU A 52 13.87 -23.84 7.33
CA GLU A 52 15.18 -23.21 7.51
C GLU A 52 15.09 -22.00 8.46
N ASP A 53 14.16 -21.07 8.20
CA ASP A 53 14.02 -19.84 8.99
C ASP A 53 13.61 -20.11 10.45
N LEU A 54 12.78 -21.13 10.68
CA LEU A 54 12.28 -21.48 12.03
C LEU A 54 13.15 -22.54 12.74
N GLY A 55 14.06 -23.19 12.03
CA GLY A 55 14.79 -24.36 12.53
C GLY A 55 13.88 -25.55 12.85
N TRP A 56 12.80 -25.73 12.09
CA TRP A 56 11.76 -26.73 12.35
C TRP A 56 11.86 -27.93 11.42
N SER A 57 11.40 -29.09 11.89
CA SER A 57 11.12 -30.21 11.01
C SER A 57 9.89 -29.92 10.15
N THR A 58 9.83 -30.53 8.95
CA THR A 58 8.66 -30.42 8.07
C THR A 58 7.38 -30.90 8.76
N GLU A 59 7.46 -31.96 9.56
CA GLU A 59 6.31 -32.48 10.31
C GLU A 59 5.76 -31.45 11.31
N ARG A 60 6.63 -30.83 12.11
CA ARG A 60 6.24 -29.78 13.06
C ARG A 60 5.60 -28.58 12.36
N LEU A 61 6.19 -28.15 11.24
CA LEU A 61 5.64 -27.07 10.42
C LEU A 61 4.25 -27.40 9.88
N LEU A 62 4.06 -28.61 9.35
CA LEU A 62 2.77 -29.04 8.81
C LEU A 62 1.70 -29.17 9.90
N ASN A 63 2.04 -29.73 11.06
CA ASN A 63 1.13 -29.78 12.21
C ASN A 63 0.71 -28.38 12.66
N SER A 64 1.66 -27.43 12.67
CA SER A 64 1.35 -26.03 13.00
C SER A 64 0.45 -25.36 11.97
N PHE A 65 0.62 -25.67 10.68
CA PHE A 65 -0.31 -25.21 9.63
C PHE A 65 -1.72 -25.79 9.81
N GLU A 66 -1.86 -27.05 10.23
CA GLU A 66 -3.17 -27.63 10.56
C GLU A 66 -3.82 -26.90 11.73
N THR A 67 -3.08 -26.61 12.80
CA THR A 67 -3.58 -25.79 13.93
C THR A 67 -4.08 -24.42 13.45
N LEU A 68 -3.31 -23.72 12.61
CA LEU A 68 -3.71 -22.42 12.05
C LEU A 68 -4.92 -22.52 11.11
N SER A 69 -5.03 -23.62 10.36
CA SER A 69 -6.16 -23.90 9.46
C SER A 69 -7.44 -24.14 10.26
N SER A 70 -7.37 -24.96 11.32
CA SER A 70 -8.50 -25.20 12.23
C SER A 70 -8.97 -23.93 12.94
N ALA A 71 -8.05 -23.02 13.27
CA ALA A 71 -8.37 -21.70 13.83
C ALA A 71 -8.85 -20.68 12.77
N ASN A 72 -8.93 -21.07 11.49
CA ASN A 72 -9.25 -20.18 10.36
C ASN A 72 -8.32 -18.95 10.26
N PHE A 73 -7.08 -19.08 10.74
CA PHE A 73 -6.09 -18.01 10.69
C PHE A 73 -5.28 -18.02 9.39
N ALA A 74 -4.91 -19.20 8.90
CA ALA A 74 -4.19 -19.32 7.64
C ALA A 74 -4.60 -20.59 6.88
N LYS A 75 -4.63 -20.50 5.55
CA LYS A 75 -4.86 -21.64 4.66
C LYS A 75 -3.61 -21.92 3.84
N ARG A 76 -3.39 -23.19 3.52
CA ARG A 76 -2.24 -23.64 2.73
C ARG A 76 -2.65 -24.65 1.67
N CYS A 77 -2.03 -24.57 0.50
CA CYS A 77 -2.16 -25.56 -0.57
C CYS A 77 -0.86 -26.39 -0.67
N ALA A 78 -0.94 -27.68 -0.34
CA ALA A 78 0.22 -28.58 -0.37
C ALA A 78 0.85 -28.76 -1.76
N LYS A 79 0.04 -28.69 -2.83
CA LYS A 79 0.49 -28.87 -4.22
C LYS A 79 1.23 -27.64 -4.75
N THR A 80 0.63 -26.47 -4.62
CA THR A 80 1.16 -25.24 -5.22
C THR A 80 2.09 -24.46 -4.29
N LYS A 81 2.12 -24.85 -3.00
CA LYS A 81 2.85 -24.18 -1.91
C LYS A 81 2.35 -22.76 -1.63
N TRP A 82 1.14 -22.42 -2.04
CA TRP A 82 0.53 -21.14 -1.69
C TRP A 82 -0.01 -21.16 -0.27
N VAL A 83 0.19 -20.05 0.43
CA VAL A 83 -0.34 -19.77 1.76
C VAL A 83 -1.15 -18.49 1.68
N TRP A 84 -2.24 -18.43 2.41
CA TRP A 84 -3.04 -17.23 2.62
C TRP A 84 -3.29 -17.01 4.09
N VAL A 85 -2.94 -15.82 4.59
CA VAL A 85 -3.31 -15.37 5.93
C VAL A 85 -4.74 -14.82 5.86
N CYS A 86 -5.67 -15.51 6.50
CA CYS A 86 -7.07 -15.11 6.55
C CYS A 86 -7.19 -13.73 7.22
N LYS A 87 -8.17 -12.93 6.77
CA LYS A 87 -8.41 -11.56 7.29
C LYS A 87 -7.22 -10.59 7.20
N PHE A 88 -6.16 -10.92 6.46
CA PHE A 88 -4.99 -10.04 6.31
C PHE A 88 -5.37 -8.62 5.84
N HIS A 89 -6.34 -8.52 4.93
CA HIS A 89 -6.88 -7.27 4.39
C HIS A 89 -7.59 -6.38 5.43
N GLU A 90 -8.09 -6.95 6.53
CA GLU A 90 -8.75 -6.17 7.59
C GLU A 90 -7.72 -5.33 8.35
N TRP A 91 -6.53 -5.89 8.58
CA TRP A 91 -5.47 -5.29 9.41
C TRP A 91 -4.39 -4.60 8.57
N ASN A 92 -4.20 -5.03 7.33
CA ASN A 92 -3.23 -4.49 6.39
C ASN A 92 -3.92 -3.81 5.21
N LYS A 93 -4.78 -2.83 5.51
CA LYS A 93 -5.46 -2.04 4.48
C LYS A 93 -4.43 -1.26 3.66
N PRO A 94 -4.56 -1.22 2.32
CA PRO A 94 -3.64 -0.48 1.48
C PRO A 94 -3.87 1.02 1.61
N ASP A 95 -2.82 1.72 2.05
CA ASP A 95 -2.83 3.17 2.27
C ASP A 95 -2.85 3.97 0.94
N ASN A 96 -2.43 3.35 -0.17
CA ASN A 96 -2.25 4.01 -1.48
C ASN A 96 -2.93 3.21 -2.63
N PRO A 97 -3.62 3.88 -3.58
CA PRO A 97 -4.23 3.23 -4.75
C PRO A 97 -3.26 2.41 -5.60
N ASN A 98 -1.98 2.76 -5.67
CA ASN A 98 -0.97 1.97 -6.38
C ASN A 98 -0.73 0.61 -5.70
N ILE A 99 -0.79 0.56 -4.37
CA ILE A 99 -0.68 -0.69 -3.62
C ILE A 99 -1.92 -1.57 -3.89
N ARG A 100 -3.12 -0.97 -4.01
CA ARG A 100 -4.33 -1.70 -4.43
C ARG A 100 -4.16 -2.37 -5.79
N LYS A 101 -3.66 -1.64 -6.80
CA LYS A 101 -3.37 -2.21 -8.13
C LYS A 101 -2.38 -3.37 -8.04
N ALA A 102 -1.33 -3.24 -7.24
CA ALA A 102 -0.35 -4.31 -7.03
C ALA A 102 -0.95 -5.54 -6.33
N ILE A 103 -1.85 -5.34 -5.36
CA ILE A 103 -2.58 -6.41 -4.68
C ILE A 103 -3.48 -7.16 -5.66
N VAL A 104 -4.28 -6.45 -6.46
CA VAL A 104 -5.15 -7.06 -7.49
C VAL A 104 -4.32 -7.92 -8.44
N LYS A 105 -3.22 -7.36 -8.98
CA LYS A 105 -2.30 -8.11 -9.84
C LYS A 105 -1.69 -9.34 -9.15
N SER A 106 -1.36 -9.25 -7.86
CA SER A 106 -0.84 -10.37 -7.09
C SER A 106 -1.88 -11.48 -6.89
N ILE A 107 -3.16 -11.12 -6.74
CA ILE A 107 -4.27 -12.07 -6.60
C ILE A 107 -4.58 -12.76 -7.94
N GLU A 108 -4.52 -12.02 -9.05
CA GLU A 108 -4.70 -12.57 -10.40
C GLU A 108 -3.63 -13.62 -10.74
N ALA A 109 -2.39 -13.40 -10.28
CA ALA A 109 -1.26 -14.31 -10.47
C ALA A 109 -1.35 -15.62 -9.66
N ILE A 110 -2.31 -15.74 -8.73
CA ILE A 110 -2.53 -16.97 -7.98
C ILE A 110 -3.03 -18.06 -8.94
N PRO A 111 -2.43 -19.26 -8.99
CA PRO A 111 -2.92 -20.34 -9.84
C PRO A 111 -4.37 -20.74 -9.52
N ASP A 112 -5.18 -21.03 -10.54
CA ASP A 112 -6.58 -21.46 -10.34
C ASP A 112 -6.70 -22.82 -9.64
N SER A 113 -5.62 -23.60 -9.59
CA SER A 113 -5.54 -24.83 -8.81
C SER A 113 -5.47 -24.61 -7.29
N VAL A 114 -5.35 -23.36 -6.82
CA VAL A 114 -5.44 -23.01 -5.40
C VAL A 114 -6.90 -22.94 -4.98
N SER A 115 -7.34 -23.88 -4.14
CA SER A 115 -8.74 -24.04 -3.73
C SER A 115 -9.37 -22.80 -3.10
N PHE A 116 -8.59 -22.01 -2.37
CA PHE A 116 -9.05 -20.79 -1.68
C PHE A 116 -8.86 -19.50 -2.50
N LYS A 117 -8.52 -19.56 -3.80
CA LYS A 117 -8.34 -18.36 -4.63
C LYS A 117 -9.59 -17.48 -4.65
N GLN A 118 -10.78 -18.07 -4.78
CA GLN A 118 -12.03 -17.32 -4.81
C GLN A 118 -12.36 -16.64 -3.47
N GLU A 119 -11.94 -17.24 -2.35
CA GLU A 119 -12.08 -16.63 -1.02
C GLU A 119 -11.16 -15.41 -0.85
N ILE A 120 -9.95 -15.45 -1.41
CA ILE A 120 -9.05 -14.29 -1.43
C ILE A 120 -9.68 -13.15 -2.24
N VAL A 121 -10.20 -13.47 -3.43
CA VAL A 121 -10.85 -12.50 -4.31
C VAL A 121 -12.05 -11.86 -3.61
N SER A 122 -12.91 -12.65 -2.96
CA SER A 122 -14.07 -12.14 -2.25
C SER A 122 -13.68 -11.27 -1.04
N ALA A 123 -12.69 -11.70 -0.26
CA ALA A 123 -12.18 -10.94 0.89
C ALA A 123 -11.70 -9.54 0.49
N TRP A 124 -10.93 -9.45 -0.59
CA TRP A 124 -10.43 -8.16 -1.08
C TRP A 124 -11.50 -7.29 -1.76
N ARG A 125 -12.54 -7.89 -2.36
CA ARG A 125 -13.70 -7.13 -2.90
C ARG A 125 -14.56 -6.52 -1.79
N VAL A 126 -14.82 -7.25 -0.71
CA VAL A 126 -15.62 -6.73 0.44
C VAL A 126 -14.90 -5.57 1.13
N SER A 127 -13.56 -5.58 1.17
CA SER A 127 -12.78 -4.47 1.72
C SER A 127 -13.01 -3.13 0.99
N GLU A 128 -13.38 -3.17 -0.30
CA GLU A 128 -13.70 -1.96 -1.08
C GLU A 128 -15.04 -1.34 -0.66
N THR A 129 -16.02 -2.14 -0.22
CA THR A 129 -17.34 -1.62 0.18
C THR A 129 -17.37 -1.09 1.63
N VAL A 130 -16.51 -1.61 2.52
CA VAL A 130 -16.43 -1.20 3.94
C VAL A 130 -15.60 0.08 4.16
N SER A 131 -14.92 0.59 3.13
CA SER A 131 -14.14 1.84 3.22
C SER A 131 -14.98 3.12 3.09
N LYS A 132 -16.31 3.03 3.05
CA LYS A 132 -17.21 4.19 3.02
C LYS A 132 -17.68 4.53 4.43
N PRO A 133 -17.32 5.69 5.02
CA PRO A 133 -18.13 6.25 6.08
C PRO A 133 -19.45 6.72 5.46
N LEU A 134 -20.54 6.40 6.13
CA LEU A 134 -21.89 6.85 5.81
C LEU A 134 -21.94 8.38 5.92
N GLY A 135 -22.09 9.04 4.80
CA GLY A 135 -22.42 10.45 4.68
C GLY A 135 -23.31 10.61 3.46
N ASN A 136 -24.62 10.38 3.65
CA ASN A 136 -25.60 10.68 2.62
C ASN A 136 -25.67 12.20 2.42
N THR A 137 -25.43 12.63 1.19
CA THR A 137 -26.17 13.75 0.58
C THR A 137 -26.43 13.35 -0.87
N PRO A 138 -27.69 13.32 -1.34
CA PRO A 138 -27.96 13.08 -2.74
C PRO A 138 -27.82 14.41 -3.50
N SER A 139 -27.00 14.44 -4.54
CA SER A 139 -27.28 15.30 -5.70
C SER A 139 -26.44 14.91 -6.92
N PRO A 140 -26.98 15.10 -8.13
CA PRO A 140 -26.74 14.21 -9.26
C PRO A 140 -25.52 14.56 -10.09
N SER A 141 -25.05 13.55 -10.83
CA SER A 141 -24.18 13.53 -12.02
C SER A 141 -24.32 14.75 -12.98
N PRO A 142 -23.39 15.00 -13.94
CA PRO A 142 -22.44 14.05 -14.55
C PRO A 142 -20.99 14.55 -14.78
N SER A 143 -20.04 13.62 -15.00
CA SER A 143 -18.79 13.87 -15.76
C SER A 143 -19.10 14.38 -17.18
N PRO A 144 -18.22 15.09 -17.93
CA PRO A 144 -16.74 15.04 -17.91
C PRO A 144 -16.03 16.42 -18.06
N SER A 145 -14.72 16.50 -17.78
CA SER A 145 -13.68 17.35 -18.46
C SER A 145 -12.56 17.85 -17.53
N PRO A 146 -11.31 18.01 -18.02
CA PRO A 146 -10.17 18.45 -17.24
C PRO A 146 -10.17 19.97 -17.12
N SER A 147 -10.97 20.52 -16.22
CA SER A 147 -10.91 21.94 -15.89
C SER A 147 -9.77 22.18 -14.90
N GLN A 148 -8.86 23.07 -15.30
CA GLN A 148 -7.65 23.46 -14.60
C GLN A 148 -7.96 24.25 -13.31
N GLU A 149 -8.56 23.62 -12.33
CA GLU A 149 -8.62 24.19 -10.98
C GLU A 149 -7.30 23.90 -10.26
N LEU A 150 -6.67 24.97 -9.78
CA LEU A 150 -5.38 24.91 -9.13
C LEU A 150 -5.49 24.09 -7.84
N PRO A 151 -4.55 23.16 -7.58
CA PRO A 151 -4.65 22.26 -6.45
C PRO A 151 -4.35 23.02 -5.15
N ALA A 152 -5.39 23.33 -4.37
CA ALA A 152 -5.23 23.79 -3.00
C ALA A 152 -4.51 22.71 -2.16
N LEU A 153 -3.77 23.08 -1.11
CA LEU A 153 -3.07 22.09 -0.28
C LEU A 153 -3.86 21.78 1.00
N PRO A 154 -4.18 20.51 1.32
CA PRO A 154 -4.91 20.19 2.54
C PRO A 154 -4.03 20.41 3.78
N LEU A 155 -4.55 21.17 4.73
CA LEU A 155 -3.92 21.43 6.02
C LEU A 155 -4.31 20.39 7.07
N ASP A 156 -3.61 20.42 8.20
CA ASP A 156 -3.86 19.58 9.36
C ASP A 156 -5.18 19.89 10.08
N ASP A 157 -5.64 21.15 10.03
CA ASP A 157 -6.94 21.61 10.53
C ASP A 157 -8.13 21.22 9.62
N GLY A 158 -7.87 20.53 8.50
CA GLY A 158 -8.88 20.14 7.52
C GLY A 158 -9.27 21.23 6.52
N SER A 159 -8.71 22.45 6.64
CA SER A 159 -8.90 23.52 5.66
C SER A 159 -8.00 23.33 4.43
N GLU A 160 -8.31 24.05 3.36
CA GLU A 160 -7.53 24.04 2.12
C GLU A 160 -6.75 25.35 1.97
N PHE A 161 -5.45 25.26 1.69
CA PHE A 161 -4.58 26.41 1.47
C PHE A 161 -4.68 26.84 0.01
N ALA A 162 -5.24 28.02 -0.23
CA ALA A 162 -5.27 28.62 -1.56
C ALA A 162 -3.86 28.99 -2.02
N THR A 163 -3.40 28.39 -3.11
CA THR A 163 -2.08 28.67 -3.69
C THR A 163 -2.10 29.79 -4.72
N ASP A 164 -3.28 30.26 -5.12
CA ASP A 164 -3.48 31.16 -6.26
C ASP A 164 -2.68 32.46 -6.16
N GLY A 165 -2.64 33.06 -4.95
CA GLY A 165 -1.87 34.27 -4.69
C GLY A 165 -0.35 34.07 -4.65
N LEU A 166 0.13 32.84 -4.44
CA LEU A 166 1.56 32.54 -4.28
C LEU A 166 2.22 32.07 -5.59
N ILE A 167 1.43 31.64 -6.58
CA ILE A 167 1.94 31.04 -7.82
C ILE A 167 2.80 32.01 -8.62
N ALA A 168 2.44 33.30 -8.67
CA ALA A 168 3.21 34.30 -9.41
C ALA A 168 4.64 34.44 -8.85
N GLU A 169 4.76 34.50 -7.52
CA GLU A 169 6.04 34.59 -6.82
C GLU A 169 6.87 33.30 -7.01
N LEU A 170 6.23 32.13 -6.87
CA LEU A 170 6.90 30.84 -7.06
C LEU A 170 7.38 30.63 -8.50
N ARG A 171 6.62 31.08 -9.50
CA ARG A 171 7.03 31.02 -10.91
C ARG A 171 8.22 31.93 -11.19
N SER A 172 8.27 33.10 -10.55
CA SER A 172 9.43 34.00 -10.65
C SER A 172 10.68 33.40 -10.00
N ALA A 173 10.54 32.76 -8.84
CA ALA A 173 11.65 32.13 -8.12
C ALA A 173 12.16 30.83 -8.77
N TYR A 174 11.26 30.06 -9.42
CA TYR A 174 11.58 28.77 -10.04
C TYR A 174 11.20 28.74 -11.53
N PRO A 175 11.85 29.55 -12.39
CA PRO A 175 11.43 29.74 -13.78
C PRO A 175 11.57 28.49 -14.66
N LYS A 176 12.40 27.52 -14.26
CA LYS A 176 12.64 26.26 -14.99
C LYS A 176 11.76 25.10 -14.50
N ILE A 177 10.92 25.33 -13.50
CA ILE A 177 10.10 24.29 -12.86
C ILE A 177 8.64 24.57 -13.15
N ASP A 178 7.89 23.54 -13.52
CA ASP A 178 6.44 23.65 -13.62
C ASP A 178 5.81 23.66 -12.22
N VAL A 179 5.72 24.86 -11.64
CA VAL A 179 5.15 25.09 -10.31
C VAL A 179 3.75 24.50 -10.17
N LYS A 180 2.92 24.53 -11.22
CA LYS A 180 1.54 24.01 -11.14
C LYS A 180 1.56 22.48 -11.06
N ALA A 181 2.37 21.83 -11.87
CA ALA A 181 2.55 20.37 -11.82
C ALA A 181 3.14 19.92 -10.47
N GLU A 182 4.09 20.68 -9.92
CA GLU A 182 4.68 20.37 -8.61
C GLU A 182 3.68 20.57 -7.45
N LEU A 183 2.85 21.61 -7.49
CA LEU A 183 1.78 21.80 -6.50
C LEU A 183 0.75 20.65 -6.54
N ALA A 184 0.45 20.11 -7.73
CA ALA A 184 -0.39 18.91 -7.86
C ALA A 184 0.25 17.69 -7.19
N LYS A 185 1.56 17.48 -7.37
CA LYS A 185 2.31 16.41 -6.70
C LYS A 185 2.32 16.60 -5.18
N MET A 186 2.48 17.83 -4.70
CA MET A 186 2.40 18.17 -3.27
C MET A 186 1.02 17.83 -2.69
N ARG A 187 -0.08 18.20 -3.38
CA ARG A 187 -1.46 17.87 -2.95
C ARG A 187 -1.66 16.36 -2.83
N VAL A 188 -1.26 15.59 -3.85
CA VAL A 188 -1.36 14.12 -3.83
C VAL A 188 -0.56 13.52 -2.69
N TRP A 189 0.63 14.06 -2.41
CA TRP A 189 1.47 13.60 -1.29
C TRP A 189 0.83 13.87 0.08
N LEU A 190 0.22 15.05 0.30
CA LEU A 190 -0.45 15.39 1.56
C LEU A 190 -1.76 14.61 1.77
N LEU A 191 -2.47 14.27 0.68
CA LEU A 191 -3.62 13.37 0.74
C LEU A 191 -3.22 11.94 1.13
N ALA A 192 -2.10 11.46 0.57
CA ALA A 192 -1.55 10.14 0.87
C ALA A 192 -0.87 10.06 2.25
N ASN A 193 -0.52 11.21 2.86
CA ASN A 193 0.16 11.28 4.15
C ASN A 193 -0.53 12.25 5.12
N PRO A 194 -1.70 11.91 5.69
CA PRO A 194 -2.47 12.81 6.55
C PRO A 194 -1.71 13.31 7.78
N ALA A 195 -0.89 12.46 8.40
CA ALA A 195 -0.05 12.84 9.54
C ALA A 195 1.06 13.86 9.20
N ASN A 196 1.35 14.06 7.91
CA ASN A 196 2.35 15.00 7.44
C ASN A 196 1.76 16.33 6.93
N ARG A 197 0.44 16.51 7.05
CA ARG A 197 -0.22 17.77 6.72
C ARG A 197 0.38 18.92 7.54
N LYS A 198 0.50 20.07 6.90
CA LYS A 198 1.19 21.23 7.48
C LYS A 198 0.18 22.21 8.04
N THR A 199 0.56 22.85 9.13
CA THR A 199 -0.14 24.02 9.66
C THR A 199 -0.08 25.17 8.65
N ARG A 200 -1.01 26.12 8.77
CA ARG A 200 -1.06 27.31 7.89
C ARG A 200 0.21 28.14 7.92
N ARG A 201 0.91 28.15 9.06
CA ARG A 201 2.21 28.83 9.22
C ARG A 201 3.38 28.03 8.62
N GLY A 202 3.27 26.71 8.54
CA GLY A 202 4.33 25.81 8.08
C GLY A 202 4.30 25.50 6.58
N VAL A 203 3.16 25.68 5.90
CA VAL A 203 2.97 25.27 4.50
C VAL A 203 3.90 26.02 3.52
N GLY A 204 4.22 27.29 3.77
CA GLY A 204 5.14 28.07 2.92
C GLY A 204 6.57 27.51 2.90
N ARG A 205 7.08 27.05 4.05
CA ARG A 205 8.41 26.39 4.14
C ARG A 205 8.40 25.04 3.44
N PHE A 206 7.29 24.32 3.49
CA PHE A 206 7.12 23.06 2.79
C PHE A 206 7.16 23.24 1.27
N ILE A 207 6.40 24.21 0.73
CA ILE A 207 6.36 24.49 -0.71
C ILE A 207 7.74 24.87 -1.25
N THR A 208 8.42 25.81 -0.58
CA THR A 208 9.76 26.27 -0.96
C THR A 208 10.80 25.16 -0.87
N SER A 209 10.80 24.38 0.22
CA SER A 209 11.70 23.21 0.35
C SER A 209 11.42 22.15 -0.71
N TRP A 210 10.18 21.93 -1.12
CA TRP A 210 9.82 20.97 -2.16
C TRP A 210 10.31 21.44 -3.53
N LEU A 211 10.00 22.69 -3.90
CA LEU A 211 10.40 23.26 -5.20
C LEU A 211 11.92 23.37 -5.35
N SER A 212 12.66 23.65 -4.28
CA SER A 212 14.13 23.65 -4.31
C SER A 212 14.76 22.31 -4.67
N ARG A 213 14.02 21.20 -4.47
CA ARG A 213 14.45 19.82 -4.76
C ARG A 213 13.83 19.26 -6.02
N ALA A 214 12.86 19.95 -6.61
CA ALA A 214 12.17 19.50 -7.81
C ALA A 214 13.07 19.66 -9.04
N THR A 215 13.11 18.63 -9.89
CA THR A 215 13.84 18.68 -11.14
C THR A 215 13.03 19.37 -12.23
N PRO A 216 13.67 20.08 -13.18
CA PRO A 216 12.97 20.65 -14.34
C PRO A 216 12.20 19.57 -15.09
N THR A 217 10.96 19.86 -15.50
CA THR A 217 10.16 18.95 -16.32
C THR A 217 10.89 18.69 -17.65
N ALA A 218 10.91 17.42 -18.07
CA ALA A 218 11.67 16.91 -19.23
C ALA A 218 11.26 17.47 -20.61
N ALA A 219 10.47 18.54 -20.68
CA ALA A 219 10.07 19.19 -21.93
C ALA A 219 11.21 20.02 -22.57
N ASP A 220 12.32 20.27 -21.86
CA ASP A 220 13.40 21.16 -22.33
C ASP A 220 14.83 20.59 -22.16
N ALA A 221 14.98 19.26 -22.06
CA ALA A 221 16.31 18.64 -21.99
C ALA A 221 16.97 18.56 -23.39
N PRO A 222 18.23 18.98 -23.58
CA PRO A 222 18.94 18.81 -24.85
C PRO A 222 19.09 17.32 -25.17
N ARG A 223 18.72 16.95 -26.40
CA ARG A 223 18.69 15.57 -26.91
C ARG A 223 20.09 14.93 -26.79
N PRO A 224 20.24 13.72 -26.22
CA PRO A 224 21.55 13.08 -26.14
C PRO A 224 22.06 12.69 -27.54
N PRO A 225 23.38 12.74 -27.80
CA PRO A 225 23.94 12.40 -29.10
C PRO A 225 23.67 10.93 -29.44
N LYS A 226 23.29 10.67 -30.71
CA LYS A 226 23.08 9.32 -31.23
C LYS A 226 24.34 8.48 -31.01
N ARG A 227 24.19 7.36 -30.30
CA ARG A 227 25.24 6.36 -30.11
C ARG A 227 25.62 5.81 -31.49
N LYS A 228 26.89 5.97 -31.90
CA LYS A 228 27.44 5.27 -33.08
C LYS A 228 27.37 3.77 -32.79
N GLU A 229 26.71 3.02 -33.66
CA GLU A 229 26.78 1.56 -33.67
C GLU A 229 28.19 1.16 -34.09
N LEU A 230 28.83 0.34 -33.26
CA LEU A 230 30.05 -0.39 -33.59
C LEU A 230 29.62 -1.76 -34.12
N SER A 231 29.62 -1.90 -35.44
CA SER A 231 30.11 -3.05 -36.22
C SER A 231 29.97 -2.72 -37.71
#